data_AF-A0A9W7BT06-F1
#
_entry.id   AF-A0A9W7BT06-F1
#
_cell.length_a   1.000
_cell.length_b   1.000
_cell.length_c   1.000
_cell.angle_alpha   90.00
_cell.angle_beta   90.00
_cell.angle_gamma   90.00
#
_symmetry.space_group_name_H-M   'P 1'
#
loop_
_entity.id
_entity.type
_entity.pdbx_description
1 polymer ?
#
loop_
_entity_poly.entity_id
_entity_poly.type
_entity_poly.pdbx_seq_one_letter_code
_entity_poly.pdbx_strand_id
1 'polypeptide(L)'
;YDLSPANESILNPIGFGIHHSGLEIGGEEYSFASGAGIFQDTPKQAAGAKYSHSLNMGTFEGSAADIRAAVSDLRDDFGPNSYNILTKNCNHFSDALCLRLLNVNAPGYVNRAAYFGSFFSCLIPDEV
;
A
#
# COMPACT_ATOMS: atom_id res chain seq x y z
N TYR A 1 -6.24 -4.95 -2.91
CA TYR A 1 -7.34 -5.51 -2.09
C TYR A 1 -8.41 -4.45 -1.87
N ASP A 2 -9.64 -4.89 -1.69
CA ASP A 2 -10.77 -4.03 -1.33
C ASP A 2 -11.03 -4.13 0.17
N LEU A 3 -10.99 -2.98 0.85
CA LEU A 3 -11.24 -2.87 2.31
C LEU A 3 -12.71 -2.65 2.64
N SER A 4 -13.56 -2.37 1.64
CA SER A 4 -14.98 -2.12 1.85
C SER A 4 -15.83 -2.77 0.76
N PRO A 5 -16.95 -3.42 1.11
CA PRO A 5 -17.96 -3.86 0.13
C PRO A 5 -18.52 -2.70 -0.70
N ALA A 6 -18.41 -1.46 -0.21
CA ALA A 6 -18.81 -0.26 -0.94
C ALA A 6 -17.92 0.01 -2.16
N ASN A 7 -16.70 -0.57 -2.24
CA ASN A 7 -15.82 -0.41 -3.39
C ASN A 7 -16.52 -0.85 -4.68
N GLU A 8 -17.01 -2.08 -4.74
CA GLU A 8 -17.64 -2.61 -5.95
C GLU A 8 -18.98 -1.94 -6.28
N SER A 9 -19.76 -1.60 -5.26
CA SER A 9 -21.16 -1.17 -5.43
C SER A 9 -21.36 0.33 -5.60
N ILE A 10 -20.51 1.17 -4.98
CA ILE A 10 -20.73 2.63 -4.90
C ILE A 10 -19.47 3.38 -5.33
N LEU A 11 -18.31 3.03 -4.79
CA LEU A 11 -17.10 3.85 -4.92
C LEU A 11 -16.45 3.69 -6.30
N ASN A 12 -16.20 2.46 -6.77
CA ASN A 12 -15.55 2.22 -8.06
C ASN A 12 -16.32 2.88 -9.23
N PRO A 13 -17.67 2.78 -9.30
CA PRO A 13 -18.46 3.47 -10.33
C PRO A 13 -18.27 5.00 -10.38
N ILE A 14 -18.02 5.65 -9.24
CA ILE A 14 -17.75 7.09 -9.16
C ILE A 14 -16.25 7.42 -9.16
N GLY A 15 -15.40 6.43 -9.43
CA GLY A 15 -13.95 6.59 -9.47
C GLY A 15 -13.28 6.71 -8.12
N PHE A 16 -13.83 6.14 -7.05
CA PHE A 16 -13.21 6.06 -5.73
C PHE A 16 -13.04 4.62 -5.27
N GLY A 17 -12.26 4.40 -4.22
CA GLY A 17 -12.19 3.11 -3.54
C GLY A 17 -11.29 3.17 -2.31
N ILE A 18 -11.64 2.36 -1.32
CA ILE A 18 -10.84 2.18 -0.10
C ILE A 18 -10.02 0.92 -0.33
N HIS A 19 -8.79 1.09 -0.77
CA HIS A 19 -7.92 -0.01 -1.15
C HIS A 19 -6.78 -0.19 -0.15
N HIS A 20 -6.39 -1.45 0.01
CA HIS A 20 -5.12 -1.85 0.58
C HIS A 20 -4.28 -2.47 -0.53
N SER A 21 -3.00 -2.13 -0.58
CA SER A 21 -2.03 -2.77 -1.47
C SER A 21 -0.80 -3.25 -0.71
N GLY A 22 -0.15 -4.25 -1.30
CA GLY A 22 1.22 -4.65 -1.01
C GLY A 22 1.96 -4.85 -2.34
N LEU A 23 3.29 -4.89 -2.29
CA LEU A 23 4.12 -5.21 -3.44
C LEU A 23 4.60 -6.66 -3.33
N GLU A 24 4.18 -7.51 -4.27
CA GLU A 24 4.66 -8.88 -4.42
C GLU A 24 5.95 -8.90 -5.24
N ILE A 25 7.05 -9.38 -4.65
CA ILE A 25 8.33 -9.55 -5.35
C ILE A 25 9.12 -10.72 -4.75
N GLY A 26 9.67 -11.57 -5.62
CA GLY A 26 10.43 -12.75 -5.18
C GLY A 26 9.61 -13.79 -4.43
N GLY A 27 8.28 -13.81 -4.64
CA GLY A 27 7.35 -14.74 -3.98
C GLY A 27 6.80 -14.26 -2.63
N GLU A 28 7.23 -13.09 -2.16
CA GLU A 28 6.80 -12.49 -0.89
C GLU A 28 6.05 -11.19 -1.15
N GLU A 29 5.00 -10.91 -0.36
CA GLU A 29 4.26 -9.63 -0.41
C GLU A 29 4.71 -8.74 0.74
N TYR A 30 5.09 -7.50 0.44
CA TYR A 30 5.49 -6.50 1.43
C TYR A 30 4.39 -5.46 1.58
N SER A 31 4.04 -5.12 2.83
CA SER A 31 3.11 -4.04 3.12
C SER A 31 3.47 -3.29 4.41
N PHE A 32 2.68 -2.27 4.75
CA PHE A 32 2.92 -1.35 5.86
C PHE A 32 1.65 -1.13 6.69
N ALA A 33 1.77 -1.24 8.02
CA ALA A 33 0.66 -1.09 8.96
C ALA A 33 1.09 -0.42 10.27
N SER A 34 0.12 0.21 10.94
CA SER A 34 0.30 0.79 12.28
C SER A 34 0.74 -0.28 13.29
N GLY A 35 1.69 0.06 14.17
CA GLY A 35 2.24 -0.83 15.19
C GLY A 35 3.21 -1.90 14.68
N ALA A 36 3.05 -2.37 13.44
CA ALA A 36 3.93 -3.37 12.82
C ALA A 36 5.08 -2.76 12.01
N GLY A 37 4.86 -1.60 11.39
CA GLY A 37 5.79 -1.04 10.41
C GLY A 37 5.73 -1.81 9.10
N ILE A 38 6.86 -1.91 8.39
CA ILE A 38 6.96 -2.76 7.18
C ILE A 38 7.02 -4.24 7.59
N PHE A 39 6.11 -5.05 7.05
CA PHE A 39 6.01 -6.49 7.26
C PHE A 39 5.90 -7.26 5.94
N GLN A 40 6.07 -8.57 6.04
CA GLN A 40 5.93 -9.53 4.94
C GLN A 40 4.73 -10.42 5.19
N ASP A 41 4.02 -10.78 4.11
CA ASP A 41 2.90 -11.69 4.13
C ASP A 41 2.91 -12.62 2.92
N THR A 42 2.15 -13.71 3.03
CA THR A 42 1.88 -14.57 1.87
C THR A 42 1.07 -13.78 0.83
N PRO A 43 1.49 -13.75 -0.44
CA PRO A 43 0.78 -12.98 -1.45
C PRO A 43 -0.69 -13.32 -1.54
N LYS A 44 -1.52 -12.29 -1.73
CA LYS A 44 -2.98 -12.41 -1.91
C LYS A 44 -3.72 -12.87 -0.64
N GLN A 45 -3.09 -12.79 0.54
CA GLN A 45 -3.68 -13.22 1.82
C GLN A 45 -3.76 -12.12 2.89
N ALA A 46 -3.75 -10.83 2.51
CA ALA A 46 -3.89 -9.74 3.47
C ALA A 46 -5.14 -9.89 4.38
N ALA A 47 -4.91 -10.00 5.69
CA ALA A 47 -5.97 -10.21 6.67
C ALA A 47 -6.93 -9.01 6.73
N GLY A 48 -8.23 -9.28 6.81
CA GLY A 48 -9.27 -8.24 6.90
C GLY A 48 -9.54 -7.50 5.58
N ALA A 49 -8.93 -7.90 4.48
CA ALA A 49 -9.15 -7.32 3.15
C ALA A 49 -9.58 -8.39 2.14
N LYS A 50 -10.45 -8.04 1.18
CA LYS A 50 -10.84 -8.94 0.09
C LYS A 50 -9.83 -8.81 -1.06
N TYR A 51 -9.22 -9.92 -1.47
CA TYR A 51 -8.41 -9.91 -2.69
C TYR A 51 -9.26 -9.55 -3.91
N SER A 52 -8.74 -8.64 -4.73
CA SER A 52 -9.45 -8.07 -5.88
C SER A 52 -8.72 -8.48 -7.17
N HIS A 53 -7.50 -7.99 -7.37
CA HIS A 53 -6.66 -8.29 -8.51
C HIS A 53 -5.20 -7.94 -8.21
N SER A 54 -4.29 -8.41 -9.07
CA SER A 54 -2.88 -8.02 -9.10
C SER A 54 -2.60 -7.19 -10.36
N LEU A 55 -1.69 -6.23 -10.24
CA LEU A 55 -1.20 -5.43 -11.36
C LEU A 55 0.26 -5.78 -11.61
N ASN A 56 0.61 -6.11 -12.85
CA ASN A 56 2.00 -6.32 -13.20
C ASN A 56 2.70 -4.96 -13.32
N MET A 57 3.58 -4.66 -12.36
CA MET A 57 4.32 -3.40 -12.30
C MET A 57 5.62 -3.41 -13.13
N GLY A 58 6.10 -4.59 -13.55
CA GLY A 58 7.34 -4.75 -14.29
C GLY A 58 8.17 -5.95 -13.84
N THR A 59 9.43 -5.98 -14.27
CA THR A 59 10.40 -7.00 -13.90
C THR A 59 11.58 -6.35 -13.20
N PHE A 60 11.94 -6.87 -12.04
CA PHE A 60 13.12 -6.44 -11.29
C PHE A 60 14.30 -7.38 -11.60
N GLU A 61 15.40 -6.82 -12.07
CA GLU A 61 16.66 -7.54 -12.25
C GLU A 61 17.56 -7.30 -11.05
N GLY A 62 17.56 -8.22 -10.10
CA GLY A 62 18.38 -8.12 -8.90
C GLY A 62 18.26 -9.35 -8.01
N SER A 63 19.02 -9.34 -6.93
CA SER A 63 19.05 -10.41 -5.95
C SER A 63 18.02 -10.20 -4.82
N ALA A 64 17.75 -11.25 -4.06
CA ALA A 64 16.99 -11.14 -2.82
C ALA A 64 17.67 -10.25 -1.77
N ALA A 65 18.99 -10.00 -1.88
CA ALA A 65 19.68 -9.04 -1.03
C ALA A 65 19.33 -7.60 -1.42
N ASP A 66 19.21 -7.31 -2.72
CA ASP A 66 18.83 -5.99 -3.23
C ASP A 66 17.40 -5.62 -2.82
N ILE A 67 16.48 -6.60 -2.87
CA ILE A 67 15.10 -6.44 -2.39
C ILE A 67 15.09 -6.10 -0.89
N ARG A 68 15.83 -6.87 -0.08
CA ARG A 68 15.91 -6.62 1.37
C ARG A 68 16.54 -5.27 1.69
N ALA A 69 17.55 -4.84 0.94
CA ALA A 69 18.15 -3.53 1.09
C ALA A 69 17.14 -2.42 0.77
N ALA A 70 16.42 -2.51 -0.36
CA ALA A 70 15.38 -1.54 -0.71
C ALA A 70 14.26 -1.44 0.34
N VAL A 71 13.83 -2.58 0.89
CA VAL A 71 12.85 -2.60 1.99
C VAL A 71 13.43 -1.98 3.26
N SER A 72 14.70 -2.26 3.58
CA SER A 72 15.38 -1.72 4.74
C SER A 72 15.55 -0.21 4.66
N ASP A 73 15.88 0.34 3.49
CA ASP A 73 16.03 1.78 3.25
C ASP A 73 14.74 2.55 3.55
N LEU A 74 13.58 1.91 3.35
CA LEU A 74 12.27 2.52 3.61
C LEU A 74 11.83 2.42 5.08
N ARG A 75 12.52 1.65 5.93
CA ARG A 75 12.09 1.45 7.34
C ARG A 75 12.16 2.71 8.19
N ASP A 76 13.05 3.63 7.86
CA ASP A 76 13.16 4.91 8.57
C ASP A 76 11.92 5.79 8.33
N ASP A 77 11.37 5.75 7.10
CA ASP A 77 10.18 6.51 6.72
C ASP A 77 8.86 5.80 7.06
N PHE A 78 8.87 4.47 7.06
CA PHE A 78 7.71 3.58 7.28
C PHE A 78 7.90 2.73 8.53
N GLY A 79 8.16 3.41 9.65
CA GLY A 79 8.28 2.80 10.97
C GLY A 79 6.92 2.48 11.62
N PRO A 80 6.89 1.65 12.68
CA PRO A 80 5.66 1.24 13.37
C PRO A 80 4.75 2.38 13.83
N ASN A 81 5.35 3.52 14.22
CA ASN A 81 4.64 4.66 14.78
C ASN A 81 4.43 5.79 13.76
N SER A 82 4.75 5.56 12.48
CA SER A 82 4.62 6.59 11.43
C SER A 82 3.42 6.36 10.53
N TYR A 83 2.57 5.38 10.82
CA TYR A 83 1.39 5.13 10.00
C TYR A 83 0.43 6.31 10.07
N ASN A 84 -0.10 6.70 8.91
CA ASN A 84 -1.21 7.62 8.79
C ASN A 84 -2.12 7.20 7.63
N ILE A 85 -3.41 6.97 7.89
CA ILE A 85 -4.41 6.51 6.93
C ILE A 85 -4.48 7.41 5.69
N LEU A 86 -4.26 8.73 5.84
CA LEU A 86 -4.39 9.71 4.76
C LEU A 86 -3.08 10.02 4.06
N THR A 87 -1.99 10.18 4.80
CA THR A 87 -0.74 10.74 4.27
C THR A 87 0.43 9.76 4.28
N LYS A 88 0.31 8.61 4.95
CA LYS A 88 1.39 7.62 5.05
C LYS A 88 0.83 6.23 5.40
N ASN A 89 0.21 5.59 4.42
CA ASN A 89 -0.47 4.29 4.57
C ASN A 89 0.22 3.19 3.72
N CYS A 90 -0.36 1.99 3.73
CA CYS A 90 0.11 0.84 2.92
C CYS A 90 0.27 1.15 1.42
N ASN A 91 -0.59 1.99 0.85
CA ASN A 91 -0.52 2.35 -0.57
C ASN A 91 0.67 3.27 -0.86
N HIS A 92 0.97 4.22 0.03
CA HIS A 92 2.17 5.06 -0.07
C HIS A 92 3.44 4.23 0.02
N PHE A 93 3.47 3.25 0.93
CA PHE A 93 4.59 2.31 1.04
C PHE A 93 4.75 1.46 -0.23
N SER A 94 3.66 0.88 -0.74
CA SER A 94 3.69 0.05 -1.95
C SER A 94 4.21 0.84 -3.16
N ASP A 95 3.78 2.09 -3.29
CA ASP A 95 4.24 3.03 -4.31
C ASP A 95 5.73 3.34 -4.16
N ALA A 96 6.19 3.70 -2.94
CA ALA A 96 7.58 3.99 -2.65
C ALA A 96 8.51 2.80 -2.94
N LEU A 97 8.10 1.58 -2.56
CA LEU A 97 8.88 0.37 -2.84
C LEU A 97 8.89 0.03 -4.34
N CYS A 98 7.76 0.19 -5.02
CA CYS A 98 7.67 0.03 -6.47
C CYS A 98 8.59 1.02 -7.20
N LEU A 99 8.58 2.29 -6.79
CA LEU A 99 9.47 3.31 -7.34
C LEU A 99 10.94 2.98 -7.07
N ARG A 100 11.26 2.52 -5.85
CA ARG A 100 12.64 2.19 -5.44
C ARG A 100 13.23 1.01 -6.20
N LEU A 101 12.42 0.03 -6.59
CA LEU A 101 12.86 -1.19 -7.29
C LEU A 101 12.72 -1.11 -8.81
N LEU A 102 11.63 -0.52 -9.30
CA LEU A 102 11.23 -0.56 -10.71
C LEU A 102 11.24 0.82 -11.38
N ASN A 103 11.43 1.90 -10.61
CA ASN A 103 11.32 3.28 -11.11
C ASN A 103 9.96 3.58 -11.77
N VAL A 104 8.89 2.98 -11.25
CA VAL A 104 7.51 3.13 -11.70
C VAL A 104 6.61 3.39 -10.49
N ASN A 105 5.62 4.27 -10.64
CA ASN A 105 4.62 4.54 -9.60
C ASN A 105 3.41 3.61 -9.76
N ALA A 106 2.80 3.26 -8.65
CA ALA A 106 1.50 2.61 -8.61
C ALA A 106 0.41 3.50 -9.25
N PRO A 107 -0.66 2.93 -9.82
CA PRO A 107 -1.73 3.73 -10.38
C PRO A 107 -2.39 4.63 -9.34
N GLY A 108 -2.52 5.92 -9.64
CA GLY A 108 -3.01 6.92 -8.69
C GLY A 108 -4.42 6.65 -8.14
N TYR A 109 -5.24 5.83 -8.83
CA TYR A 109 -6.55 5.44 -8.31
C TYR A 109 -6.48 4.63 -7.03
N VAL A 110 -5.39 3.88 -6.80
CA VAL A 110 -5.23 2.98 -5.64
C VAL A 110 -5.26 3.76 -4.33
N ASN A 111 -4.74 4.98 -4.31
CA ASN A 111 -4.67 5.81 -3.10
C ASN A 111 -5.48 7.11 -3.20
N ARG A 112 -6.42 7.19 -4.15
CA ARG A 112 -7.20 8.40 -4.42
C ARG A 112 -8.05 8.85 -3.23
N ALA A 113 -8.65 7.90 -2.50
CA ALA A 113 -9.47 8.22 -1.33
C ALA A 113 -8.66 8.92 -0.23
N ALA A 114 -7.45 8.44 0.06
CA ALA A 114 -6.55 9.04 1.04
C ALA A 114 -6.12 10.46 0.62
N TYR A 115 -5.76 10.63 -0.66
CA TYR A 115 -5.42 11.93 -1.23
C TYR A 115 -6.56 12.95 -1.04
N PHE A 116 -7.80 12.60 -1.39
CA PHE A 116 -8.94 13.49 -1.20
C PHE A 116 -9.30 13.70 0.29
N GLY A 117 -9.18 12.65 1.11
CA GLY A 117 -9.43 12.74 2.54
C GLY A 117 -8.48 13.70 3.25
N SER A 118 -7.24 13.85 2.76
CA SER A 118 -6.25 14.76 3.33
C SER A 118 -6.68 16.24 3.31
N PHE A 119 -7.51 16.66 2.34
CA PHE A 119 -8.09 18.01 2.29
C PHE A 119 -9.13 18.27 3.39
N PHE A 120 -9.65 17.20 4.02
CA PHE A 120 -10.65 17.23 5.07
C PHE A 120 -10.14 16.55 6.34
N SER A 121 -8.83 16.59 6.59
CA SER A 121 -8.17 15.87 7.69
C SER A 121 -8.78 16.16 9.07
N CYS A 122 -9.33 17.35 9.29
CA CYS A 122 -10.00 17.73 10.54
C CYS A 122 -11.33 17.01 10.81
N LEU A 123 -11.91 16.33 9.82
CA LEU A 123 -13.17 15.59 9.93
C LEU A 123 -12.94 14.08 10.11
N ILE A 124 -11.69 13.63 10.00
CA ILE A 124 -11.33 12.23 10.08
C ILE A 124 -10.78 11.96 11.49
N PRO A 125 -11.30 10.95 12.21
CA PRO A 125 -10.86 10.65 13.56
C PRO A 125 -9.35 10.41 13.60
N ASP A 126 -8.70 10.91 14.66
CA ASP A 126 -7.33 10.53 14.97
C ASP A 126 -7.24 9.01 15.15
N GLU A 127 -6.12 8.44 14.69
CA GLU A 127 -5.89 7.01 14.71
C GLU A 127 -5.79 6.50 16.16
N VAL A 128 -6.55 5.44 16.46
CA VAL A 128 -6.50 4.72 17.75
C VAL A 128 -5.39 3.70 17.79
#